data_AF-A0A651GGH4-F1
#
_entry.id   AF-A0A651GGH4-F1
#
_cell.length_a   1.000
_cell.length_b   1.000
_cell.length_c   1.000
_cell.angle_alpha   90.00
_cell.angle_beta   90.00
_cell.angle_gamma   90.00
#
_symmetry.space_group_name_H-M   'P 1'
#
loop_
_entity.id
_entity.type
_entity.pdbx_description
1 polymer ?
#
loop_
_entity_poly.entity_id
_entity_poly.type
_entity_poly.pdbx_seq_one_letter_code
_entity_poly.pdbx_strand_id
1 'polypeptide(L)'
;MSNSSADSDKIELYKQVHLRSKKELSDDEKIPFLEKKRRSKWIQLVLNVSIILLFAYMYTQGLTTFDDWFYYLLFGIFSLNLFLIYFQVKHINVLIDHINTERDRGFSV
;
A
#
# COMPACT_ATOMS: atom_id res chain seq x y z
N MET A 1 2.16 26.41 -16.67
CA MET A 1 1.92 25.14 -17.41
C MET A 1 3.14 24.21 -17.26
N SER A 2 3.36 23.62 -16.08
CA SER A 2 4.45 22.63 -15.84
C SER A 2 4.00 21.39 -15.07
N ASN A 3 2.69 21.17 -14.88
CA ASN A 3 2.17 20.05 -14.09
C ASN A 3 2.13 18.73 -14.87
N SER A 4 2.04 18.74 -16.21
CA SER A 4 1.87 17.49 -16.96
C SER A 4 3.11 16.61 -16.98
N SER A 5 4.32 17.18 -17.05
CA SER A 5 5.57 16.41 -17.05
C SER A 5 5.87 15.78 -15.70
N ALA A 6 5.73 16.56 -14.61
CA ALA A 6 5.97 16.08 -13.25
C ALA A 6 4.99 14.98 -12.81
N ASP A 7 3.77 14.98 -13.33
CA ASP A 7 2.79 13.92 -13.03
C ASP A 7 3.02 12.68 -13.90
N SER A 8 3.41 12.83 -15.17
CA SER A 8 3.83 11.71 -16.02
C SER A 8 5.04 10.94 -15.45
N ASP A 9 6.06 11.65 -14.96
CA ASP A 9 7.26 11.02 -14.41
C ASP A 9 6.95 10.19 -13.15
N LYS A 10 6.04 10.68 -12.28
CA LYS A 10 5.59 9.95 -11.08
C LYS A 10 4.84 8.68 -11.46
N ILE A 11 3.98 8.76 -12.47
CA ILE A 11 3.18 7.62 -12.94
C ILE A 11 4.09 6.55 -13.53
N GLU A 12 5.09 6.94 -14.32
CA GLU A 12 6.05 5.99 -14.89
C GLU A 12 6.86 5.28 -13.79
N LEU A 13 7.25 6.03 -12.75
CA LEU A 13 7.92 5.47 -11.58
C LEU A 13 7.02 4.47 -10.82
N TYR A 14 5.73 4.77 -10.66
CA TYR A 14 4.77 3.83 -10.07
C TYR A 14 4.54 2.59 -10.94
N LYS A 15 4.43 2.75 -12.26
CA LYS A 15 4.38 1.63 -13.22
C LYS A 15 5.65 0.77 -13.07
N GLN A 16 6.83 1.37 -12.97
CA GLN A 16 8.09 0.65 -12.82
C GLN A 16 8.20 -0.08 -11.47
N VAL A 17 7.76 0.51 -10.36
CA VAL A 17 7.85 -0.10 -9.03
C VAL A 17 6.80 -1.20 -8.82
N HIS A 18 5.57 -1.00 -9.31
CA HIS A 18 4.47 -1.92 -9.03
C HIS A 18 4.17 -2.93 -10.13
N LEU A 19 4.58 -2.67 -11.38
CA LEU A 19 4.32 -3.50 -12.56
C LEU A 19 5.60 -4.00 -13.25
N ARG A 20 6.80 -3.87 -12.64
CA ARG A 20 8.10 -4.26 -13.25
C ARG A 20 8.11 -5.63 -13.92
N SER A 21 7.46 -6.62 -13.29
CA SER A 21 7.40 -8.02 -13.73
C SER A 21 6.15 -8.36 -14.56
N LYS A 22 5.28 -7.38 -14.81
CA LYS A 22 3.94 -7.53 -15.41
C LYS A 22 3.66 -6.40 -16.41
N LYS A 23 4.71 -5.79 -16.97
CA LYS A 23 4.65 -4.65 -17.89
C LYS A 23 3.88 -5.01 -19.18
N GLU A 24 3.94 -6.28 -19.56
CA GLU A 24 3.31 -6.87 -20.75
C GLU A 24 1.83 -7.26 -20.57
N LEU A 25 1.28 -7.19 -19.36
CA LEU A 25 -0.15 -7.47 -19.16
C LEU A 25 -1.01 -6.43 -19.87
N SER A 26 -2.14 -6.86 -20.44
CA SER A 26 -3.15 -5.94 -20.94
C SER A 26 -3.66 -5.03 -19.81
N ASP A 27 -4.10 -3.82 -20.13
CA ASP A 27 -4.58 -2.87 -19.12
C ASP A 27 -5.77 -3.43 -18.31
N ASP A 28 -6.59 -4.28 -18.94
CA ASP A 28 -7.68 -5.03 -18.30
C ASP A 28 -7.19 -6.08 -17.27
N GLU A 29 -5.96 -6.56 -17.38
CA GLU A 29 -5.36 -7.51 -16.43
C GLU A 29 -4.53 -6.82 -15.33
N LYS A 30 -4.06 -5.59 -15.60
CA LYS A 30 -3.29 -4.79 -14.62
C LYS A 30 -4.17 -4.31 -13.47
N ILE A 31 -5.41 -3.89 -13.74
CA ILE A 31 -6.37 -3.43 -12.73
C ILE A 31 -6.67 -4.52 -11.66
N PRO A 32 -7.17 -5.72 -12.02
CA PRO A 32 -7.48 -6.75 -11.01
C PRO A 32 -6.25 -7.21 -10.24
N PHE A 33 -5.06 -7.17 -10.86
CA PHE A 33 -3.81 -7.44 -10.17
C PHE A 33 -3.48 -6.37 -9.10
N LEU A 34 -3.59 -5.09 -9.46
CA LEU A 34 -3.39 -3.97 -8.54
C LEU A 34 -4.42 -3.97 -7.41
N GLU A 35 -5.68 -4.31 -7.69
CA GLU A 35 -6.71 -4.47 -6.67
C GLU A 35 -6.42 -5.62 -5.71
N LYS A 36 -5.99 -6.79 -6.22
CA LYS A 36 -5.58 -7.92 -5.37
C LYS A 36 -4.41 -7.54 -4.47
N LYS A 37 -3.43 -6.79 -5.00
CA LYS A 37 -2.29 -6.26 -4.24
C LYS A 37 -2.74 -5.29 -3.15
N ARG A 38 -3.69 -4.38 -3.46
CA ARG A 38 -4.31 -3.47 -2.48
C ARG A 38 -5.00 -4.24 -1.35
N ARG A 39 -5.81 -5.26 -1.67
CA ARG A 39 -6.50 -6.10 -0.66
C ARG A 39 -5.51 -6.82 0.25
N SER A 40 -4.45 -7.40 -0.31
CA SER A 40 -3.39 -8.06 0.47
C SER A 40 -2.73 -7.11 1.47
N LYS A 41 -2.53 -5.83 1.10
CA LYS A 41 -1.99 -4.81 2.00
C LYS A 41 -2.93 -4.48 3.17
N TRP A 42 -4.24 -4.42 2.91
CA TRP A 42 -5.23 -4.27 3.98
C TRP A 42 -5.26 -5.46 4.93
N ILE A 43 -5.14 -6.69 4.41
CA ILE A 43 -5.05 -7.90 5.25
C ILE A 43 -3.79 -7.85 6.13
N GLN A 44 -2.64 -7.44 5.56
CA GLN A 44 -1.40 -7.27 6.32
C GLN A 44 -1.56 -6.24 7.45
N LEU A 45 -2.27 -5.14 7.19
CA LEU A 45 -2.56 -4.11 8.19
C LEU A 45 -3.46 -4.65 9.31
N VAL A 46 -4.52 -5.39 8.97
CA VAL A 46 -5.40 -6.04 9.96
C VAL A 46 -4.60 -7.01 10.84
N LEU A 47 -3.74 -7.84 10.24
CA LEU A 47 -2.89 -8.75 11.01
C LEU A 47 -1.94 -8.02 11.95
N ASN A 48 -1.29 -6.94 11.49
CA ASN A 48 -0.41 -6.13 12.34
C ASN A 48 -1.17 -5.48 13.51
N VAL A 49 -2.39 -4.97 13.27
CA VAL A 49 -3.25 -4.43 14.33
C VAL A 49 -3.63 -5.53 15.33
N SER A 50 -4.01 -6.73 14.86
CA SER A 50 -4.35 -7.86 15.73
C SER A 50 -3.19 -8.29 16.62
N ILE A 51 -1.97 -8.29 16.09
CA ILE A 51 -0.76 -8.60 16.87
C ILE A 51 -0.61 -7.59 18.01
N ILE A 52 -0.77 -6.29 17.73
CA ILE A 52 -0.64 -5.26 18.77
C ILE A 52 -1.72 -5.36 19.83
N LEU A 53 -2.96 -5.62 19.43
CA LEU A 53 -4.05 -5.84 20.37
C LEU A 53 -3.77 -7.04 21.28
N LEU A 54 -3.19 -8.11 20.72
CA LEU A 54 -2.79 -9.29 21.48
C LEU A 54 -1.65 -8.96 22.46
N PHE A 55 -0.61 -8.24 22.02
CA PHE A 55 0.48 -7.81 22.91
C PHE A 55 -0.01 -6.84 24.00
N ALA A 56 -0.89 -5.90 23.67
CA ALA A 56 -1.49 -4.98 24.62
C ALA A 56 -2.33 -5.74 25.67
N TYR A 57 -3.13 -6.72 25.23
CA TYR A 57 -3.88 -7.60 26.13
C TYR A 57 -2.94 -8.37 27.06
N MET A 58 -1.92 -9.03 26.52
CA MET A 58 -0.94 -9.77 27.32
C MET A 58 -0.22 -8.90 28.35
N TYR A 59 0.11 -7.65 28.00
CA TYR A 59 0.68 -6.67 28.91
C TYR A 59 -0.26 -6.36 30.08
N THR A 60 -1.55 -6.09 29.80
CA THR A 60 -2.53 -5.83 30.88
C THR A 60 -2.77 -7.03 31.80
N GLN A 61 -2.57 -8.26 31.30
CA GLN A 61 -2.66 -9.49 32.09
C GLN A 61 -1.37 -9.84 32.83
N GLY A 62 -0.30 -9.04 32.68
CA GLY A 62 1.00 -9.31 33.29
C GLY A 62 1.70 -10.56 32.76
N LEU A 63 1.29 -11.06 31.59
CA LEU A 63 1.86 -12.28 30.99
C LEU A 63 3.23 -12.03 30.36
N THR A 64 3.56 -10.78 30.08
CA THR A 64 4.79 -10.36 29.42
C THR A 64 5.74 -9.68 30.38
N THR A 65 7.00 -10.12 30.40
CA THR A 65 8.11 -9.57 31.20
C THR A 65 8.96 -8.55 30.45
N PHE A 66 8.52 -8.10 29.27
CA PHE A 66 9.27 -7.12 28.48
C PHE A 66 9.26 -5.75 29.18
N ASP A 67 10.42 -5.09 29.17
CA ASP A 67 10.54 -3.70 29.63
C ASP A 67 9.70 -2.74 28.78
N ASP A 68 9.30 -1.61 29.37
CA ASP A 68 8.51 -0.57 28.72
C ASP A 68 9.13 -0.06 27.40
N TRP A 69 10.47 -0.02 27.30
CA TRP A 69 11.19 0.38 26.08
C TRP A 69 10.84 -0.49 24.87
N PHE A 70 10.56 -1.78 25.08
CA PHE A 70 10.19 -2.70 24.01
C PHE A 70 8.85 -2.32 23.38
N TYR A 71 7.88 -1.84 24.18
CA TYR A 71 6.58 -1.40 23.67
C TYR A 71 6.68 -0.12 22.85
N TYR A 72 7.55 0.83 23.26
CA TYR A 72 7.82 2.02 22.46
C TYR A 72 8.46 1.67 21.11
N LEU A 73 9.37 0.70 21.08
CA LEU A 73 9.96 0.20 19.84
C LEU A 73 8.92 -0.50 18.95
N LEU A 74 8.09 -1.38 19.53
CA LEU A 74 7.01 -2.06 18.84
C LEU A 74 6.03 -1.05 18.21
N PHE A 75 5.64 -0.04 18.99
CA PHE A 75 4.76 1.03 18.53
C PHE A 75 5.39 1.86 17.40
N GLY A 76 6.70 2.15 17.48
CA GLY A 76 7.44 2.83 16.43
C GLY A 76 7.48 2.05 15.12
N ILE A 77 7.82 0.76 15.17
CA ILE A 77 7.83 -0.13 14.00
C ILE A 77 6.44 -0.25 13.39
N PHE A 78 5.40 -0.37 14.23
CA PHE A 78 4.03 -0.42 13.76
C PHE A 78 3.61 0.86 13.05
N SER A 79 3.88 2.02 13.65
CA SER A 79 3.54 3.32 13.08
C SER A 79 4.22 3.51 11.72
N LEU A 80 5.49 3.14 11.61
CA LEU A 80 6.22 3.15 10.34
C LEU A 80 5.60 2.20 9.31
N ASN A 81 5.23 0.99 9.73
CA ASN A 81 4.59 0.01 8.85
C ASN A 81 3.23 0.51 8.34
N LEU A 82 2.42 1.11 9.21
CA LEU A 82 1.14 1.72 8.89
C LEU A 82 1.31 2.82 7.83
N PHE A 83 2.29 3.70 8.05
CA PHE A 83 2.63 4.77 7.11
C PHE A 83 3.03 4.20 5.75
N LEU A 84 3.94 3.23 5.71
CA LEU A 84 4.37 2.60 4.46
C LEU A 84 3.21 1.93 3.70
N ILE A 85 2.32 1.22 4.41
CA ILE A 85 1.14 0.61 3.80
C ILE A 85 0.21 1.69 3.21
N TYR A 86 -0.03 2.78 3.96
CA TYR A 86 -0.85 3.89 3.50
C TYR A 86 -0.31 4.51 2.20
N PHE A 87 1.01 4.76 2.12
CA PHE A 87 1.65 5.26 0.90
C PHE A 87 1.51 4.28 -0.27
N GLN A 88 1.71 2.98 -0.04
CA GLN A 88 1.57 1.96 -1.08
C GLN A 88 0.13 1.88 -1.60
N VAL A 89 -0.88 1.94 -0.72
CA VAL A 89 -2.30 1.94 -1.11
C VAL A 89 -2.63 3.20 -1.91
N LYS A 90 -2.12 4.36 -1.50
CA LYS A 90 -2.29 5.62 -2.23
C LYS A 90 -1.70 5.54 -3.64
N HIS A 91 -0.45 5.06 -3.77
CA HIS A 91 0.19 4.91 -5.09
C HIS A 91 -0.57 3.92 -5.99
N ILE A 92 -1.06 2.81 -5.43
CA ILE A 92 -1.86 1.83 -6.18
C ILE A 92 -3.17 2.46 -6.68
N ASN A 93 -3.87 3.24 -5.85
CA ASN A 93 -5.11 3.89 -6.26
C ASN A 93 -4.87 4.95 -7.35
N VAL A 94 -3.82 5.76 -7.24
CA VAL A 94 -3.43 6.72 -8.28
C VAL A 94 -3.12 5.99 -9.60
N LEU A 95 -2.45 4.83 -9.52
CA LEU A 95 -2.13 4.04 -10.70
C LEU A 95 -3.37 3.43 -11.36
N ILE A 96 -4.32 2.92 -10.57
CA ILE A 96 -5.61 2.40 -11.07
C ILE A 96 -6.42 3.51 -11.72
N ASP A 97 -6.52 4.68 -11.09
CA ASP A 97 -7.26 5.85 -11.59
C ASP A 97 -6.68 6.34 -12.92
N HIS A 98 -5.36 6.37 -13.03
CA HIS A 98 -4.68 6.73 -14.27
C HIS A 98 -4.95 5.73 -15.40
N ILE A 99 -4.85 4.41 -15.13
CA ILE A 99 -5.14 3.37 -16.15
C ILE A 99 -6.62 3.43 -16.59
N ASN A 100 -7.56 3.63 -15.67
CA ASN A 100 -8.98 3.80 -16.02
C ASN A 100 -9.21 5.04 -16.89
N THR A 101 -8.56 6.17 -16.56
CA THR A 101 -8.66 7.41 -17.34
C THR A 101 -8.06 7.25 -18.74
N GLU A 102 -6.93 6.55 -18.89
CA GLU A 102 -6.33 6.23 -20.20
C GLU A 102 -7.27 5.35 -21.03
N ARG A 103 -7.89 4.34 -20.40
CA ARG A 103 -8.86 3.45 -21.05
C ARG A 103 -10.08 4.22 -21.56
N ASP A 104 -10.71 5.05 -20.72
CA ASP A 104 -11.92 5.77 -21.09
C ASP A 104 -11.66 6.82 -22.20
N ARG A 105 -10.44 7.36 -22.29
CA ARG A 105 -10.00 8.22 -23.40
C ARG A 105 -9.69 7.44 -24.68
N GLY A 106 -9.22 6.19 -24.57
CA GLY A 106 -8.99 5.30 -25.71
C GLY A 106 -10.28 4.78 -26.37
N PHE A 107 -11.40 4.76 -25.64
CA PHE A 107 -12.73 4.43 -26.16
C PHE A 107 -13.48 5.60 -26.81
N SER A 108 -12.90 6.82 -26.85
CA SER A 108 -13.52 8.00 -27.48
C SER A 108 -13.00 8.29 -28.90
N VAL A 109 -12.42 7.31 -29.59
CA VAL A 109 -12.00 7.39 -31.00
C VAL A 109 -12.71 6.33 -31.82
#